data_AF-A0A9Q7NSE8-F1
#
_entry.id   AF-A0A9Q7NSE8-F1
#
_cell.length_a   1.000
_cell.length_b   1.000
_cell.length_c   1.000
_cell.angle_alpha   90.00
_cell.angle_beta   90.00
_cell.angle_gamma   90.00
#
_symmetry.space_group_name_H-M   'P 1'
#
loop_
_entity.id
_entity.type
_entity.pdbx_description
1 polymer ?
#
loop_
_entity_poly.entity_id
_entity_poly.type
_entity_poly.pdbx_seq_one_letter_code
_entity_poly.pdbx_strand_id
1 'polypeptide(L)'
;MSFLKTIQMFVANNPGLTNKQIAAALPDYELHSVQRAVCRLVMLNRAERKGVRPNFRYYAKAPTGPIGPIIPRAPIEKAEIIPEPIPKTC
;
A
#
# COMPACT_ATOMS: atom_id res chain seq x y z
N MET A 1 -3.49 6.52 -19.55
CA MET A 1 -3.76 6.45 -18.09
C MET A 1 -2.63 7.15 -17.35
N SER A 2 -2.90 7.92 -16.30
CA SER A 2 -1.81 8.51 -15.50
C SER A 2 -1.14 7.46 -14.62
N PHE A 3 0.17 7.59 -14.39
CA PHE A 3 0.97 6.65 -13.58
C PHE A 3 0.33 6.35 -12.22
N LEU A 4 -0.13 7.39 -11.50
CA LEU A 4 -0.81 7.23 -10.21
C LEU A 4 -2.11 6.42 -10.32
N LYS A 5 -2.87 6.57 -11.41
CA LYS A 5 -4.13 5.83 -11.60
C LYS A 5 -3.87 4.36 -11.93
N THR A 6 -2.80 4.08 -12.68
CA THR A 6 -2.31 2.71 -12.93
C THR A 6 -1.90 2.02 -11.64
N ILE A 7 -1.04 2.65 -10.83
CA ILE A 7 -0.60 2.09 -9.54
C ILE A 7 -1.78 1.89 -8.59
N GLN A 8 -2.71 2.84 -8.53
CA GLN A 8 -3.89 2.72 -7.68
C GLN A 8 -4.77 1.54 -8.08
N MET A 9 -5.06 1.38 -9.38
CA MET A 9 -5.83 0.22 -9.86
C MET A 9 -5.10 -1.09 -9.55
N PHE A 10 -3.79 -1.13 -9.75
CA PHE A 10 -3.00 -2.32 -9.47
C PHE A 10 -3.07 -2.73 -8.00
N VAL A 11 -2.88 -1.79 -7.07
CA VAL A 11 -2.97 -2.05 -5.63
C VAL A 11 -4.40 -2.34 -5.18
N ALA A 12 -5.42 -1.76 -5.85
CA ALA A 12 -6.82 -2.07 -5.57
C ALA A 12 -7.18 -3.51 -5.96
N ASN A 13 -6.64 -4.00 -7.07
CA ASN A 13 -6.81 -5.38 -7.51
C ASN A 13 -5.93 -6.37 -6.72
N ASN A 14 -4.81 -5.90 -6.16
CA ASN A 14 -3.85 -6.71 -5.41
C ASN A 14 -3.57 -6.08 -4.03
N PRO A 15 -4.53 -6.14 -3.10
CA PRO A 15 -4.37 -5.56 -1.78
C PRO A 15 -3.30 -6.30 -0.95
N GLY A 16 -2.57 -5.56 -0.11
CA GLY A 16 -1.63 -6.16 0.85
C GLY A 16 -0.22 -6.42 0.32
N LEU A 17 0.10 -5.97 -0.90
CA LEU A 17 1.43 -6.06 -1.49
C LEU A 17 2.41 -5.04 -0.89
N THR A 18 3.68 -5.41 -0.91
CA THR A 18 4.81 -4.56 -0.51
C THR A 18 5.40 -3.79 -1.71
N ASN A 19 6.18 -2.74 -1.44
CA ASN A 19 6.87 -1.95 -2.48
C ASN A 19 7.66 -2.81 -3.47
N LYS A 20 8.38 -3.83 -2.95
CA LYS A 20 9.18 -4.73 -3.78
C LYS A 20 8.31 -5.60 -4.69
N GLN A 21 7.19 -6.11 -4.17
CA GLN A 21 6.26 -6.92 -4.95
C GLN A 21 5.52 -6.10 -6.01
N ILE A 22 5.14 -4.85 -5.69
CA ILE A 22 4.50 -3.95 -6.66
C ILE A 22 5.48 -3.61 -7.79
N ALA A 23 6.74 -3.31 -7.47
CA ALA A 23 7.76 -3.05 -8.49
C ALA A 23 8.10 -4.31 -9.32
N ALA A 24 8.15 -5.48 -8.70
CA ALA A 24 8.38 -6.74 -9.42
C ALA A 24 7.23 -7.09 -10.38
N ALA A 25 5.99 -6.73 -10.03
CA ALA A 25 4.83 -6.94 -10.89
C ALA A 25 4.69 -5.88 -12.00
N LEU A 26 5.40 -4.77 -11.89
CA LEU A 26 5.39 -3.67 -12.86
C LEU A 26 6.84 -3.35 -13.29
N PRO A 27 7.47 -4.22 -14.09
CA PRO A 27 8.88 -4.09 -14.47
C PRO A 27 9.16 -2.82 -15.28
N ASP A 28 8.14 -2.22 -15.90
CA ASP A 28 8.23 -0.96 -16.65
C ASP A 28 8.51 0.25 -15.74
N TYR A 29 8.40 0.11 -14.42
CA TYR A 29 8.57 1.20 -13.47
C TYR A 29 9.64 0.92 -12.42
N GLU A 30 10.52 1.89 -12.19
CA GLU A 30 11.52 1.78 -11.12
C GLU A 30 10.90 1.72 -9.72
N LEU A 31 11.56 0.97 -8.83
CA LEU A 31 11.16 0.80 -7.42
C LEU A 31 10.92 2.14 -6.72
N HIS A 32 11.78 3.13 -6.95
CA HIS A 32 11.65 4.46 -6.36
C HIS A 32 10.43 5.23 -6.87
N SER A 33 10.13 5.12 -8.16
CA SER A 33 8.92 5.71 -8.77
C SER A 33 7.66 5.09 -8.19
N VAL A 34 7.64 3.76 -8.05
CA VAL A 34 6.55 3.01 -7.38
C VAL A 34 6.39 3.50 -5.94
N GLN A 35 7.47 3.53 -5.16
CA GLN A 35 7.45 4.02 -3.77
C GLN A 35 6.86 5.43 -3.64
N ARG A 36 7.26 6.36 -4.52
CA ARG A 36 6.73 7.72 -4.54
C ARG A 36 5.24 7.72 -4.88
N ALA A 37 4.81 6.91 -5.83
CA ALA A 37 3.40 6.79 -6.20
C ALA A 37 2.52 6.27 -5.06
N VAL A 38 2.87 5.14 -4.44
CA VAL A 38 2.09 4.60 -3.32
C VAL A 38 2.10 5.54 -2.12
N CYS A 39 3.23 6.18 -1.79
CA CYS A 39 3.26 7.19 -0.74
C CYS A 39 2.34 8.39 -1.07
N ARG A 40 2.31 8.83 -2.33
CA ARG A 40 1.44 9.91 -2.76
C ARG A 40 -0.04 9.52 -2.69
N LEU A 41 -0.38 8.28 -3.03
CA LEU A 41 -1.76 7.77 -2.90
C LEU A 41 -2.23 7.74 -1.45
N VAL A 42 -1.34 7.43 -0.51
CA VAL A 42 -1.62 7.50 0.94
C VAL A 42 -1.87 8.95 1.37
N MET A 43 -1.04 9.90 0.93
CA MET A 43 -1.26 11.33 1.20
C MET A 43 -2.57 11.85 0.62
N LEU A 44 -3.04 11.30 -0.51
CA LEU A 44 -4.30 11.67 -1.15
C LEU A 44 -5.52 10.94 -0.56
N ASN A 45 -5.33 10.17 0.51
CA ASN A 45 -6.37 9.33 1.13
C ASN A 45 -7.03 8.33 0.14
N ARG A 46 -6.26 7.86 -0.85
CA ARG A 46 -6.70 6.88 -1.86
C ARG A 46 -6.12 5.49 -1.63
N ALA A 47 -5.10 5.41 -0.78
CA ALA A 47 -4.52 4.17 -0.31
C ALA A 47 -4.28 4.22 1.21
N GLU A 48 -4.44 3.08 1.85
CA GLU A 48 -4.06 2.84 3.23
C GLU A 48 -2.71 2.12 3.26
N ARG A 49 -1.91 2.44 4.27
CA ARG A 49 -0.62 1.79 4.52
C ARG A 49 -0.65 1.17 5.90
N LYS A 50 -0.46 -0.14 5.97
CA LYS A 50 -0.38 -0.90 7.23
C LYS A 50 0.98 -1.59 7.36
N GLY A 51 1.45 -1.79 8.57
CA GLY A 51 2.68 -2.52 8.88
C GLY A 51 3.84 -1.62 9.35
N VAL A 52 4.99 -2.24 9.62
CA VAL A 52 6.16 -1.59 10.21
C VAL A 52 7.28 -1.52 9.17
N ARG A 53 8.11 -0.47 9.23
CA ARG A 53 9.29 -0.33 8.37
C ARG A 53 10.18 -1.59 8.53
N PRO A 54 10.68 -2.22 7.46
CA PRO A 54 10.56 -1.87 6.03
C PRO A 54 9.38 -2.52 5.28
N ASN A 55 8.59 -3.36 5.96
CA ASN A 55 7.54 -4.20 5.37
C ASN A 55 6.17 -3.51 5.36
N PHE A 56 6.08 -2.37 4.68
CA PHE A 56 4.80 -1.70 4.46
C PHE A 56 3.96 -2.47 3.44
N ARG A 57 2.69 -2.70 3.80
CA ARG A 57 1.67 -3.26 2.92
C ARG A 57 0.68 -2.17 2.54
N TYR A 58 0.33 -2.12 1.27
CA TYR A 58 -0.54 -1.09 0.71
C TYR A 58 -1.89 -1.68 0.32
N TYR A 59 -2.94 -0.94 0.61
CA TYR A 59 -4.32 -1.25 0.26
C TYR A 59 -4.89 -0.03 -0.44
N ALA A 60 -5.49 -0.17 -1.61
CA ALA A 60 -6.05 0.96 -2.34
C ALA A 60 -7.53 0.74 -2.60
N LYS A 61 -8.28 1.84 -2.61
CA LYS A 61 -9.66 1.82 -3.10
C LYS A 61 -9.63 2.06 -4.62
N ALA A 62 -10.57 1.46 -5.33
CA ALA A 62 -10.75 1.72 -6.76
C ALA A 62 -10.84 3.23 -7.02
N PRO A 63 -10.35 3.74 -8.18
CA PRO A 63 -10.34 5.17 -8.46
C PRO A 63 -11.75 5.71 -8.75
N THR A 64 -12.58 5.85 -7.72
CA THR A 64 -13.93 6.41 -7.77
C THR A 64 -13.96 7.81 -7.16
N GLY A 65 -14.48 8.78 -7.91
CA GLY A 65 -14.76 10.14 -7.42
C GLY A 65 -13.58 11.15 -7.45
N PRO A 66 -13.85 12.41 -7.04
CA PRO A 66 -12.87 13.49 -6.98
C PRO A 66 -11.76 13.20 -5.96
N ILE A 67 -10.59 13.81 -6.16
CA ILE A 67 -9.41 13.65 -5.29
C ILE A 67 -9.76 14.17 -3.89
N GLY A 68 -9.65 13.31 -2.87
CA GLY A 68 -9.88 13.69 -1.47
C GLY A 68 -8.85 14.70 -0.94
N PRO A 69 -9.12 15.34 0.21
CA PRO A 69 -8.19 16.30 0.81
C PRO A 69 -6.84 15.64 1.12
N ILE A 70 -5.74 16.38 0.88
CA ILE A 70 -4.37 15.90 1.13
C ILE A 70 -4.17 15.79 2.65
N ILE A 71 -3.92 14.59 3.16
CA ILE A 71 -3.63 14.34 4.57
C ILE A 71 -2.10 14.26 4.74
N PRO A 72 -1.46 15.17 5.51
CA PRO A 72 -0.01 15.28 5.55
C PRO A 72 0.72 14.12 6.24
N ARG A 73 0.07 13.32 7.10
CA ARG A 73 0.57 12.04 7.66
C ARG A 73 -0.53 11.38 8.51
N ALA A 74 -1.08 10.25 8.07
CA ALA A 74 -1.81 9.37 8.97
C ALA A 74 -0.81 8.62 9.89
N PRO A 75 -1.08 8.51 11.21
CA PRO A 75 -0.38 7.57 12.07
C PRO A 75 -0.44 6.18 11.45
N ILE A 76 0.71 5.49 11.38
CA ILE A 76 0.73 4.11 10.89
C ILE A 76 0.13 3.26 12.00
N GLU A 77 -1.09 2.77 11.79
CA GLU A 77 -1.64 1.73 12.66
C GLU A 77 -0.72 0.51 12.57
N LYS A 78 -0.10 0.17 13.71
CA LYS A 78 0.64 -1.08 13.87
C LYS A 78 -0.38 -2.18 13.65
N ALA A 79 -0.16 -3.03 12.64
CA ALA A 79 -0.94 -4.24 12.50
C ALA A 79 -0.79 -5.03 13.81
N GLU A 80 -1.90 -5.27 14.50
CA GLU A 80 -1.91 -6.20 15.62
C GLU A 80 -1.31 -7.52 15.15
N ILE A 81 -0.22 -7.89 15.79
CA ILE A 81 0.44 -9.18 15.61
C ILE A 81 -0.61 -10.18 16.10
N ILE A 82 -1.27 -10.90 15.19
CA ILE A 82 -2.07 -12.06 15.58
C ILE A 82 -1.06 -13.07 16.13
N PRO A 83 -1.04 -13.37 17.44
CA PRO A 83 -0.11 -14.37 17.95
C PRO A 83 -0.52 -15.72 17.35
N GLU A 84 0.42 -16.39 16.69
CA GLU A 84 0.24 -17.78 16.29
C GLU A 84 -0.14 -18.62 17.52
N PRO A 85 -1.12 -19.54 17.42
CA PRO A 85 -1.47 -20.41 18.53
C PRO A 85 -0.28 -21.34 18.80
N ILE A 86 0.31 -21.19 19.99
CA ILE A 86 1.35 -22.07 20.52
C ILE A 86 0.84 -23.51 20.43
N PRO A 87 1.50 -24.42 19.68
CA PRO A 87 1.16 -25.83 19.76
C PRO A 87 1.51 -26.33 21.16
N LYS A 88 0.48 -26.66 21.95
CA LYS A 88 0.63 -27.41 23.19
C LYS A 88 1.07 -28.82 22.80
N THR A 89 2.36 -29.10 22.94
CA THR A 89 2.83 -30.49 22.93
C THR A 89 2.70 -31.03 24.35
N CYS A 90 1.91 -32.10 24.48
CA CYS A 90 1.71 -32.87 25.70
C CYS A 90 2.98 -33.61 26.15
#